data_AF-K6U046-F1
#
_entry.id   AF-K6U046-F1
#
_cell.length_a   1.000
_cell.length_b   1.000
_cell.length_c   1.000
_cell.angle_alpha   90.00
_cell.angle_beta   90.00
_cell.angle_gamma   90.00
#
_symmetry.space_group_name_H-M   'P 1'
#
loop_
_entity.id
_entity.type
_entity.pdbx_description
1 polymer ?
#
loop_
_entity_poly.entity_id
_entity_poly.type
_entity_poly.pdbx_seq_one_letter_code
_entity_poly.pdbx_strand_id
1 'polypeptide(L)'
;MIINIGSDKMDRITFLDNAHQGKNNWWRYILTSAAAWIGPFILILIVLIPFIILSHPVKMNIGPDEVVNTINPLILLIMLGVYYTLSFVLFYFCSRFIHGKTLMNLISTVSKFNWKNMLKGASLWSIIIGFSLVVDVLINPSSVKLSLDLPFLTLLMMSVIIFSIQASFEEIFFRGYLMQGIGLLTRKPFIPLFLTSAIFAIGHFWNGNSIITGIGAVVNMFILGMVLGITTLGENGLETAIGAHIANNILVTSMVGGIDIISDLPSMLTFGGGLSFGVPYFILPFILLTIVFWKKSDKLSLIFKTQDRLNENHQNPTEIQCVNCKTTNPGIAVYCAECGENVVAKYASTSRKLVAFLIDIALLMVISGVLLAIMLVIIFINPKSDTFRPELISGIWIILTTITIFAYFVLMEKNGETIGKMAMKLRVVDEYTQKPIKYRQSIVRNLFLVADLIPFIIPGLLGIIVSAKSDKKQRIGDMVAGTIIIRD
;
A
#
# COMPACT_ATOMS: atom_id res chain seq x y z
N MET A 1 -38.67 -28.35 15.83
CA MET A 1 -38.16 -27.04 16.30
C MET A 1 -36.74 -26.91 15.80
N ILE A 2 -36.57 -26.32 14.62
CA ILE A 2 -35.26 -26.13 13.98
C ILE A 2 -34.63 -24.92 14.67
N ILE A 3 -33.58 -25.15 15.45
CA ILE A 3 -32.83 -24.06 16.08
C ILE A 3 -32.13 -23.32 14.95
N ASN A 4 -32.69 -22.15 14.64
CA ASN A 4 -32.09 -21.15 13.78
C ASN A 4 -30.83 -20.65 14.50
N ILE A 5 -29.66 -21.16 14.09
CA ILE A 5 -28.39 -20.62 14.57
C ILE A 5 -28.28 -19.24 13.95
N GLY A 6 -28.59 -18.23 14.77
CA GLY A 6 -28.49 -16.83 14.42
C GLY A 6 -27.11 -16.51 13.84
N SER A 7 -27.13 -15.57 12.90
CA SER A 7 -26.02 -15.00 12.14
C SER A 7 -25.03 -14.18 13.00
N ASP A 8 -24.63 -14.70 14.16
CA ASP A 8 -23.69 -14.02 15.05
C ASP A 8 -22.24 -14.33 14.67
N LYS A 9 -21.46 -13.24 14.58
CA LYS A 9 -19.99 -13.13 14.44
C LYS A 9 -19.40 -13.33 13.04
N MET A 10 -19.46 -12.24 12.26
CA MET A 10 -18.55 -12.03 11.13
C MET A 10 -17.35 -11.15 11.53
N ASP A 11 -16.86 -11.29 12.77
CA ASP A 11 -15.71 -10.55 13.31
C ASP A 11 -14.36 -11.17 12.94
N ARG A 12 -14.24 -11.90 11.83
CA ARG A 12 -12.97 -12.55 11.42
C ARG A 12 -12.66 -12.28 9.95
N ILE A 13 -11.37 -12.04 9.66
CA ILE A 13 -10.88 -11.99 8.27
C ILE A 13 -10.86 -13.41 7.72
N THR A 14 -11.88 -13.74 6.95
CA THR A 14 -12.07 -15.09 6.40
C THR A 14 -11.07 -15.39 5.28
N PHE A 15 -10.52 -14.36 4.62
CA PHE A 15 -9.61 -14.56 3.50
C PHE A 15 -8.31 -15.29 3.87
N LEU A 16 -7.72 -14.97 5.03
CA LEU A 16 -6.52 -15.67 5.49
C LEU A 16 -6.83 -17.09 5.99
N ASP A 17 -8.09 -17.38 6.37
CA ASP A 17 -8.47 -18.71 6.82
C ASP A 17 -8.41 -19.75 5.69
N ASN A 18 -8.59 -19.31 4.43
CA ASN A 18 -8.39 -20.16 3.23
C ASN A 18 -6.99 -20.81 3.19
N ALA A 19 -6.01 -20.20 3.86
CA ALA A 19 -4.65 -20.74 3.94
C ALA A 19 -4.61 -22.17 4.48
N HIS A 20 -5.52 -22.53 5.39
CA HIS A 20 -5.57 -23.84 6.07
C HIS A 20 -6.03 -24.98 5.16
N GLN A 21 -6.63 -24.67 4.01
CA GLN A 21 -7.04 -25.69 3.06
C GLN A 21 -5.80 -26.29 2.36
N GLY A 22 -5.90 -27.54 1.88
CA GLY A 22 -4.81 -28.20 1.15
C GLY A 22 -3.56 -28.49 1.99
N LYS A 23 -2.42 -28.69 1.31
CA LYS A 23 -1.12 -29.05 1.91
C LYS A 23 -0.24 -27.81 2.06
N ASN A 24 0.30 -27.62 3.26
CA ASN A 24 0.94 -26.36 3.66
C ASN A 24 2.38 -26.48 4.19
N ASN A 25 3.08 -27.60 3.92
CA ASN A 25 4.49 -27.72 4.30
C ASN A 25 5.35 -26.60 3.66
N TRP A 26 6.27 -26.02 4.42
CA TRP A 26 7.08 -24.86 4.01
C TRP A 26 7.82 -25.06 2.67
N TRP A 27 8.35 -26.26 2.41
CA TRP A 27 9.08 -26.56 1.17
C TRP A 27 8.20 -26.42 -0.09
N ARG A 28 6.88 -26.64 0.03
CA ARG A 28 5.95 -26.46 -1.09
C ARG A 28 5.86 -25.00 -1.50
N TYR A 29 5.95 -24.09 -0.53
CA TYR A 29 6.00 -22.65 -0.76
C TYR A 29 7.24 -22.20 -1.52
N ILE A 30 8.40 -22.74 -1.14
CA ILE A 30 9.66 -22.46 -1.83
C ILE A 30 9.66 -23.05 -3.24
N LEU A 31 9.27 -24.31 -3.39
CA LEU A 31 9.24 -24.99 -4.69
C LEU A 31 8.29 -24.30 -5.67
N THR A 32 7.08 -23.95 -5.23
CA THR A 32 6.10 -23.25 -6.08
C THR A 32 6.57 -21.85 -6.44
N SER A 33 7.22 -21.13 -5.51
CA SER A 33 7.78 -19.80 -5.79
C SER A 33 8.93 -19.88 -6.80
N ALA A 34 9.84 -20.83 -6.64
CA ALA A 34 10.92 -21.09 -7.60
C ALA A 34 10.37 -21.50 -8.97
N ALA A 35 9.37 -22.39 -9.02
CA ALA A 35 8.74 -22.81 -10.27
C ALA A 35 8.04 -21.64 -10.98
N ALA A 36 7.37 -20.74 -10.25
CA ALA A 36 6.63 -19.63 -10.82
C ALA A 36 7.53 -18.49 -11.34
N TRP A 37 8.66 -18.20 -10.67
CA TRP A 37 9.53 -17.08 -11.02
C TRP A 37 10.81 -17.47 -11.77
N ILE A 38 11.38 -18.65 -11.52
CA ILE A 38 12.61 -19.11 -12.19
C ILE A 38 12.27 -20.04 -13.37
N GLY A 39 11.24 -20.86 -13.23
CA GLY A 39 10.82 -21.82 -14.26
C GLY A 39 10.60 -21.20 -15.65
N PRO A 40 9.88 -20.07 -15.79
CA PRO A 40 9.66 -19.43 -17.08
C PRO A 40 10.95 -18.96 -17.76
N PHE A 41 11.92 -18.43 -17.00
CA PHE A 41 13.23 -18.06 -17.56
C PHE A 41 13.93 -19.28 -18.16
N ILE A 42 13.94 -20.41 -17.43
CA ILE A 42 14.55 -21.65 -17.92
C ILE A 42 13.86 -22.13 -19.20
N LEU A 43 12.52 -22.13 -19.23
CA LEU A 43 11.75 -22.55 -20.41
C LEU A 43 12.02 -21.65 -21.62
N ILE A 44 12.07 -20.32 -21.41
CA ILE A 44 12.37 -19.35 -22.47
C ILE A 44 13.79 -19.57 -23.00
N LEU A 45 14.79 -19.77 -22.13
CA LEU A 45 16.18 -20.02 -22.54
C LEU A 45 16.32 -21.33 -23.33
N ILE A 46 15.63 -22.39 -22.92
CA ILE A 46 15.63 -23.68 -23.65
C ILE A 46 15.11 -23.52 -25.07
N VAL A 47 14.17 -22.61 -25.32
CA VAL A 47 13.62 -22.36 -26.66
C VAL A 47 14.49 -21.39 -27.46
N LEU A 48 14.94 -20.29 -26.83
CA LEU A 48 15.68 -19.24 -27.52
C LEU A 48 17.12 -19.64 -27.88
N ILE A 49 17.84 -20.37 -27.01
CA ILE A 49 19.24 -20.72 -27.24
C ILE A 49 19.42 -21.55 -28.51
N PRO A 50 18.68 -22.66 -28.73
CA PRO A 50 18.78 -23.43 -29.97
C PRO A 50 18.41 -22.58 -31.19
N PHE A 51 17.35 -21.78 -31.11
CA PHE A 51 16.94 -20.89 -32.21
C PHE A 51 18.05 -19.90 -32.59
N ILE A 52 18.73 -19.30 -31.61
CA ILE A 52 19.87 -18.39 -31.85
C ILE A 52 21.04 -19.14 -32.50
N ILE A 53 21.40 -20.33 -32.01
CA ILE A 53 22.48 -21.15 -32.55
C ILE A 53 22.19 -21.61 -33.99
N LEU A 54 20.92 -21.92 -34.30
CA LEU A 54 20.47 -22.36 -35.63
C LEU A 54 20.37 -21.20 -36.63
N SER A 55 20.05 -19.99 -36.16
CA SER A 55 19.85 -18.81 -37.01
C SER A 55 21.13 -18.02 -37.29
N HIS A 56 22.15 -18.12 -36.45
CA HIS A 56 23.40 -17.39 -36.61
C HIS A 56 24.63 -18.28 -36.33
N PRO A 57 25.60 -18.39 -37.26
CA PRO A 57 26.89 -18.99 -36.93
C PRO A 57 27.58 -18.15 -35.84
N VAL A 58 28.18 -18.84 -34.86
CA VAL A 58 28.72 -18.38 -33.55
C VAL A 58 29.91 -17.38 -33.66
N LYS A 59 29.85 -16.40 -34.57
CA LYS A 59 30.88 -15.38 -34.82
C LYS A 59 30.36 -13.96 -34.61
N MET A 60 29.33 -13.77 -33.79
CA MET A 60 28.88 -12.43 -33.39
C MET A 60 29.46 -12.10 -32.02
N ASN A 61 30.45 -11.21 -32.01
CA ASN A 61 31.04 -10.63 -30.80
C ASN A 61 30.17 -9.43 -30.34
N ILE A 62 28.88 -9.68 -30.14
CA ILE A 62 27.90 -8.65 -29.74
C ILE A 62 27.75 -8.72 -28.22
N GLY A 63 27.94 -7.57 -27.55
CA GLY A 63 27.73 -7.47 -26.11
C GLY A 63 26.24 -7.61 -25.75
N PRO A 64 25.88 -8.07 -24.54
CA PRO A 64 24.48 -8.20 -24.10
C PRO A 64 23.67 -6.90 -24.29
N ASP A 65 24.33 -5.75 -24.09
CA ASP A 65 23.73 -4.43 -24.11
C ASP A 65 23.37 -3.97 -25.53
N GLU A 66 24.16 -4.35 -26.54
CA GLU A 66 23.88 -4.05 -27.95
C GLU A 66 22.67 -4.85 -28.46
N VAL A 67 22.48 -6.08 -27.97
CA VAL A 67 21.34 -6.92 -28.36
C VAL A 67 20.03 -6.32 -27.83
N VAL A 68 19.97 -5.96 -26.55
CA VAL A 68 18.74 -5.45 -25.92
C VAL A 68 18.29 -4.12 -26.55
N ASN A 69 19.22 -3.21 -26.80
CA ASN A 69 18.92 -1.90 -27.40
C ASN A 69 18.49 -1.97 -28.88
N THR A 70 18.69 -3.11 -29.54
CA THR A 70 18.28 -3.33 -30.93
C THR A 70 16.89 -3.99 -31.03
N ILE A 71 16.36 -4.53 -29.94
CA ILE A 71 15.06 -5.21 -29.93
C ILE A 71 13.93 -4.18 -29.87
N ASN A 72 12.94 -4.33 -30.76
CA ASN A 72 11.73 -3.51 -30.76
C ASN A 72 11.02 -3.57 -29.38
N PRO A 73 10.69 -2.43 -28.75
CA PRO A 73 9.99 -2.38 -27.46
C PRO A 73 8.70 -3.21 -27.38
N LEU A 74 7.95 -3.34 -28.49
CA LEU A 74 6.76 -4.19 -28.55
C LEU A 74 7.10 -5.68 -28.46
N ILE A 75 8.26 -6.11 -28.98
CA ILE A 75 8.73 -7.50 -28.82
C ILE A 75 9.08 -7.77 -27.37
N LEU A 76 9.74 -6.83 -26.68
CA LEU A 76 10.01 -6.94 -25.24
C LEU A 76 8.71 -7.07 -24.44
N LEU A 77 7.67 -6.32 -24.81
CA LEU A 77 6.35 -6.42 -24.19
C LEU A 77 5.72 -7.81 -24.43
N ILE A 78 5.84 -8.38 -25.63
CA ILE A 78 5.39 -9.76 -25.91
C ILE A 78 6.15 -10.77 -25.05
N MET A 79 7.47 -10.64 -24.95
CA MET A 79 8.30 -11.52 -24.12
C MET A 79 7.89 -11.46 -22.65
N LEU A 80 7.57 -10.26 -22.14
CA LEU A 80 7.01 -10.07 -20.80
C LEU A 80 5.69 -10.84 -20.65
N GLY A 81 4.77 -10.71 -21.62
CA GLY A 81 3.51 -11.45 -21.63
C GLY A 81 3.68 -12.96 -21.65
N VAL A 82 4.62 -13.47 -22.45
CA VAL A 82 4.97 -14.90 -22.48
C VAL A 82 5.51 -15.35 -21.13
N TYR A 83 6.44 -14.59 -20.54
CA TYR A 83 7.01 -14.89 -19.24
C TYR A 83 5.92 -15.04 -18.17
N TYR A 84 5.04 -14.05 -18.02
CA TYR A 84 3.99 -14.09 -17.01
C TYR A 84 2.91 -15.14 -17.29
N THR A 85 2.64 -15.45 -18.57
CA THR A 85 1.74 -16.55 -18.92
C THR A 85 2.32 -17.88 -18.46
N LEU A 86 3.61 -18.13 -18.72
CA LEU A 86 4.30 -19.33 -18.24
C LEU A 86 4.39 -19.37 -16.71
N SER A 87 4.66 -18.23 -16.05
CA SER A 87 4.62 -18.12 -14.59
C SER A 87 3.28 -18.57 -14.03
N PHE A 88 2.18 -18.06 -14.61
CA PHE A 88 0.85 -18.37 -14.13
C PHE A 88 0.48 -19.83 -14.38
N VAL A 89 0.84 -20.40 -15.53
CA VAL A 89 0.61 -21.83 -15.83
C VAL A 89 1.38 -22.72 -14.84
N LEU A 90 2.68 -22.49 -14.66
CA LEU A 90 3.49 -23.28 -13.71
C LEU A 90 2.97 -23.14 -12.28
N PHE A 91 2.60 -21.93 -11.87
CA PHE A 91 1.99 -21.68 -10.59
C PHE A 91 0.65 -22.42 -10.41
N TYR A 92 -0.22 -22.41 -11.43
CA TYR A 92 -1.48 -23.14 -11.42
C TYR A 92 -1.26 -24.64 -11.18
N PHE A 93 -0.33 -25.25 -11.91
CA PHE A 93 0.02 -26.66 -11.72
C PHE A 93 0.55 -26.93 -10.31
N CYS A 94 1.45 -26.08 -9.80
CA CYS A 94 1.96 -26.22 -8.44
C CYS A 94 0.85 -26.07 -7.39
N SER A 95 -0.01 -25.07 -7.50
CA SER A 95 -1.17 -24.89 -6.61
C SER A 95 -2.08 -26.12 -6.62
N ARG A 96 -2.42 -26.62 -7.82
CA ARG A 96 -3.39 -27.71 -7.97
C ARG A 96 -2.86 -29.07 -7.51
N PHE A 97 -1.61 -29.39 -7.84
CA PHE A 97 -1.04 -30.73 -7.66
C PHE A 97 -0.09 -30.84 -6.48
N ILE A 98 0.71 -29.80 -6.19
CA ILE A 98 1.60 -29.79 -5.03
C ILE A 98 0.82 -29.38 -3.78
N HIS A 99 0.03 -28.32 -3.84
CA HIS A 99 -0.73 -27.86 -2.67
C HIS A 99 -2.11 -28.52 -2.54
N GLY A 100 -2.69 -29.03 -3.63
CA GLY A 100 -4.09 -29.47 -3.61
C GLY A 100 -5.08 -28.32 -3.40
N LYS A 101 -4.67 -27.09 -3.75
CA LYS A 101 -5.48 -25.86 -3.65
C LYS A 101 -6.00 -25.48 -5.03
N THR A 102 -7.27 -25.10 -5.12
CA THR A 102 -7.80 -24.45 -6.32
C THR A 102 -7.38 -22.99 -6.35
N LEU A 103 -7.35 -22.36 -7.52
CA LEU A 103 -7.10 -20.91 -7.62
C LEU A 103 -8.16 -20.10 -6.87
N MET A 104 -9.40 -20.59 -6.85
CA MET A 104 -10.49 -19.89 -6.19
C MET A 104 -10.22 -19.68 -4.69
N ASN A 105 -9.62 -20.67 -4.02
CA ASN A 105 -9.22 -20.56 -2.62
C ASN A 105 -8.20 -19.44 -2.37
N LEU A 106 -7.39 -19.11 -3.38
CA LEU A 106 -6.41 -18.03 -3.32
C LEU A 106 -7.02 -16.67 -3.66
N ILE A 107 -8.13 -16.67 -4.41
CA ILE A 107 -8.75 -15.44 -4.93
C ILE A 107 -9.79 -14.88 -3.98
N SER A 108 -10.67 -15.72 -3.42
CA SER A 108 -11.83 -15.20 -2.69
C SER A 108 -12.39 -16.23 -1.71
N THR A 109 -13.16 -15.76 -0.73
CA THR A 109 -13.79 -16.63 0.27
C THR A 109 -15.13 -17.21 -0.19
N VAL A 110 -15.65 -16.74 -1.31
CA VAL A 110 -16.84 -17.31 -1.95
C VAL A 110 -16.45 -18.28 -3.06
N SER A 111 -17.37 -19.14 -3.49
CA SER A 111 -17.09 -20.19 -4.48
C SER A 111 -17.01 -19.71 -5.94
N LYS A 112 -17.36 -18.45 -6.23
CA LYS A 112 -17.37 -17.88 -7.58
C LYS A 112 -16.67 -16.52 -7.65
N PHE A 113 -15.95 -16.28 -8.74
CA PHE A 113 -15.28 -15.01 -9.01
C PHE A 113 -16.29 -13.87 -9.17
N ASN A 114 -16.09 -12.76 -8.44
CA ASN A 114 -16.97 -11.61 -8.51
C ASN A 114 -16.48 -10.56 -9.52
N TRP A 115 -16.94 -10.68 -10.77
CA TRP A 115 -16.65 -9.73 -11.85
C TRP A 115 -17.07 -8.29 -11.53
N LYS A 116 -18.13 -8.08 -10.74
CA LYS A 116 -18.56 -6.73 -10.35
C LYS A 116 -17.51 -6.05 -9.46
N ASN A 117 -16.87 -6.79 -8.56
CA ASN A 117 -15.80 -6.25 -7.72
C ASN A 117 -14.55 -5.93 -8.53
N MET A 118 -14.20 -6.79 -9.50
CA MET A 118 -13.10 -6.51 -10.42
C MET A 118 -13.36 -5.25 -11.25
N LEU A 119 -14.53 -5.15 -11.88
CA LEU A 119 -14.90 -3.96 -12.65
C LEU A 119 -14.98 -2.71 -11.77
N LYS A 120 -15.47 -2.81 -10.52
CA LYS A 120 -15.44 -1.72 -9.54
C LYS A 120 -14.01 -1.25 -9.28
N GLY A 121 -13.08 -2.15 -9.01
CA GLY A 121 -11.66 -1.82 -8.78
C GLY A 121 -11.03 -1.15 -9.99
N ALA A 122 -11.22 -1.73 -11.18
CA ALA A 122 -10.71 -1.17 -12.43
C ALA A 122 -11.27 0.24 -12.70
N SER A 123 -12.60 0.42 -12.62
CA SER A 123 -13.24 1.71 -12.87
C SER A 123 -12.81 2.78 -11.87
N LEU A 124 -12.75 2.45 -10.56
CA LEU A 124 -12.30 3.40 -9.54
C LEU A 124 -10.87 3.86 -9.80
N TRP A 125 -9.97 2.91 -10.09
CA TRP A 125 -8.57 3.23 -10.34
C TRP A 125 -8.38 4.04 -11.63
N SER A 126 -9.09 3.67 -12.71
CA SER A 126 -9.07 4.44 -13.96
C SER A 126 -9.56 5.87 -13.79
N ILE A 127 -10.58 6.11 -12.97
CA ILE A 127 -11.05 7.47 -12.68
C ILE A 127 -10.00 8.26 -11.90
N ILE A 128 -9.37 7.65 -10.89
CA ILE A 128 -8.35 8.31 -10.06
C ILE A 128 -7.12 8.68 -10.90
N ILE A 129 -6.57 7.74 -11.67
CA ILE A 129 -5.43 8.00 -12.55
C ILE A 129 -5.81 8.96 -13.68
N GLY A 130 -6.98 8.77 -14.31
CA GLY A 130 -7.45 9.66 -15.37
C GLY A 130 -7.60 11.10 -14.90
N PHE A 131 -8.11 11.33 -13.69
CA PHE A 131 -8.19 12.67 -13.10
C PHE A 131 -6.80 13.24 -12.82
N SER A 132 -5.88 12.44 -12.27
CA SER A 132 -4.48 12.84 -12.08
C SER A 132 -3.84 13.29 -13.39
N LEU A 133 -4.05 12.51 -14.46
CA LEU A 133 -3.51 12.78 -15.78
C LEU A 133 -4.06 14.09 -16.37
N VAL A 134 -5.37 14.33 -16.21
CA VAL A 134 -5.97 15.61 -16.63
C VAL A 134 -5.34 16.78 -15.87
N VAL A 135 -5.12 16.65 -14.56
CA VAL A 135 -4.44 17.68 -13.77
C VAL A 135 -3.01 17.92 -14.26
N ASP A 136 -2.24 16.86 -14.55
CA ASP A 136 -0.89 16.97 -15.10
C ASP A 136 -0.87 17.71 -16.45
N VAL A 137 -1.80 17.38 -17.35
CA VAL A 137 -1.94 18.05 -18.66
C VAL A 137 -2.33 19.52 -18.51
N LEU A 138 -3.20 19.86 -17.55
CA LEU A 138 -3.60 21.24 -17.29
C LEU A 138 -2.47 22.10 -16.70
N ILE A 139 -1.59 21.49 -15.89
CA ILE A 139 -0.47 22.19 -15.25
C ILE A 139 0.66 22.41 -16.26
N ASN A 140 0.97 21.41 -17.10
CA ASN A 140 2.07 21.47 -18.07
C ASN A 140 1.60 21.15 -19.50
N PRO A 141 0.74 21.98 -20.11
CA PRO A 141 0.17 21.68 -21.42
C PRO A 141 1.22 21.61 -22.54
N SER A 142 2.34 22.32 -22.39
CA SER A 142 3.42 22.37 -23.38
C SER A 142 4.39 21.18 -23.33
N SER A 143 4.36 20.36 -22.27
CA SER A 143 5.26 19.20 -22.12
C SER A 143 4.64 17.88 -22.60
N VAL A 144 3.39 17.91 -23.07
CA VAL A 144 2.61 16.74 -23.42
C VAL A 144 2.36 16.68 -24.92
N LYS A 145 2.82 15.61 -25.56
CA LYS A 145 2.46 15.29 -26.95
C LYS A 145 1.42 14.17 -26.96
N LEU A 146 0.24 14.45 -27.52
CA LEU A 146 -0.82 13.48 -27.73
C LEU A 146 -0.61 12.68 -29.02
N SER A 147 -0.62 11.35 -28.91
CA SER A 147 -0.51 10.40 -30.02
C SER A 147 -1.67 9.40 -29.98
N LEU A 148 -2.51 9.39 -31.01
CA LEU A 148 -3.64 8.45 -31.16
C LEU A 148 -3.52 7.68 -32.48
N ASP A 149 -2.31 7.21 -32.79
CA ASP A 149 -1.97 6.53 -34.03
C ASP A 149 -2.10 5.00 -33.91
N LEU A 150 -1.84 4.29 -35.03
CA LEU A 150 -1.90 2.83 -35.08
C LEU A 150 -0.90 2.14 -34.12
N PRO A 151 0.35 2.63 -33.95
CA PRO A 151 1.26 2.16 -32.90
C PRO A 151 0.66 2.24 -31.50
N PHE A 152 0.03 3.36 -31.13
CA PHE A 152 -0.67 3.48 -29.85
C PHE A 152 -1.81 2.47 -29.70
N LEU A 153 -2.66 2.30 -30.72
CA LEU A 153 -3.75 1.33 -30.67
C LEU A 153 -3.24 -0.10 -30.52
N THR A 154 -2.13 -0.42 -31.19
CA THR A 154 -1.44 -1.72 -31.06
C THR A 154 -0.95 -1.94 -29.63
N LEU A 155 -0.29 -0.93 -29.05
CA LEU A 155 0.14 -0.97 -27.65
C LEU A 155 -1.02 -1.15 -26.68
N LEU A 156 -2.13 -0.44 -26.88
CA LEU A 156 -3.32 -0.54 -26.04
C LEU A 156 -3.90 -1.96 -26.07
N MET A 157 -4.07 -2.56 -27.25
CA MET A 157 -4.58 -3.92 -27.38
C MET A 157 -3.66 -4.94 -26.71
N MET A 158 -2.34 -4.81 -26.90
CA MET A 158 -1.36 -5.67 -26.26
C MET A 158 -1.38 -5.51 -24.73
N SER A 159 -1.47 -4.27 -24.25
CA SER A 159 -1.52 -3.94 -22.82
C SER A 159 -2.73 -4.58 -22.15
N VAL A 160 -3.91 -4.52 -22.78
CA VAL A 160 -5.13 -5.15 -22.24
C VAL A 160 -4.94 -6.64 -22.04
N ILE A 161 -4.32 -7.35 -22.99
CA ILE A 161 -4.10 -8.81 -22.88
C ILE A 161 -3.02 -9.13 -21.85
N ILE A 162 -1.85 -8.51 -22.01
CA ILE A 162 -0.63 -8.86 -21.26
C ILE A 162 -0.78 -8.48 -19.79
N PHE A 163 -1.23 -7.25 -19.51
CA PHE A 163 -1.36 -6.80 -18.13
C PHE A 163 -2.56 -7.40 -17.40
N SER A 164 -3.59 -7.86 -18.13
CA SER A 164 -4.64 -8.68 -17.51
C SER A 164 -4.08 -9.97 -16.93
N ILE A 165 -3.16 -10.63 -17.65
CA ILE A 165 -2.51 -11.86 -17.18
C ILE A 165 -1.50 -11.55 -16.08
N GLN A 166 -0.59 -10.59 -16.33
CA GLN A 166 0.46 -10.22 -15.39
C GLN A 166 -0.12 -9.79 -14.03
N ALA A 167 -0.98 -8.77 -14.00
CA ALA A 167 -1.48 -8.21 -12.75
C ALA A 167 -2.34 -9.23 -12.00
N SER A 168 -3.13 -10.04 -12.71
CA SER A 168 -3.88 -11.14 -12.08
C SER A 168 -2.95 -12.16 -11.43
N PHE A 169 -1.90 -12.59 -12.13
CA PHE A 169 -0.93 -13.53 -11.58
C PHE A 169 -0.22 -12.94 -10.36
N GLU A 170 0.26 -11.70 -10.43
CA GLU A 170 0.93 -11.05 -9.31
C GLU A 170 0.03 -10.92 -8.09
N GLU A 171 -1.23 -10.47 -8.26
CA GLU A 171 -2.17 -10.40 -7.14
C GLU A 171 -2.46 -11.79 -6.54
N ILE A 172 -2.69 -12.79 -7.38
CA ILE A 172 -2.91 -14.18 -6.93
C ILE A 172 -1.67 -14.72 -6.21
N PHE A 173 -0.47 -14.45 -6.72
CA PHE A 173 0.78 -14.96 -6.16
C PHE A 173 1.12 -14.27 -4.83
N PHE A 174 1.14 -12.94 -4.81
CA PHE A 174 1.58 -12.20 -3.62
C PHE A 174 0.47 -12.10 -2.57
N ARG A 175 -0.76 -11.73 -2.96
CA ARG A 175 -1.85 -11.44 -2.01
C ARG A 175 -2.73 -12.65 -1.78
N GLY A 176 -2.87 -13.53 -2.77
CA GLY A 176 -3.52 -14.83 -2.59
C GLY A 176 -2.61 -15.83 -1.90
N TYR A 177 -1.51 -16.21 -2.55
CA TYR A 177 -0.71 -17.36 -2.15
C TYR A 177 0.31 -17.04 -1.03
N LEU A 178 1.17 -16.06 -1.23
CA LEU A 178 2.22 -15.73 -0.28
C LEU A 178 1.65 -15.10 1.00
N MET A 179 0.64 -14.24 0.90
CA MET A 179 -0.01 -13.63 2.07
C MET A 179 -0.72 -14.67 2.92
N GLN A 180 -1.47 -15.59 2.31
CA GLN A 180 -2.07 -16.73 3.03
C GLN A 180 -0.99 -17.64 3.63
N GLY A 181 0.07 -17.94 2.89
CA GLY A 181 1.18 -18.78 3.35
C GLY A 181 1.91 -18.20 4.57
N ILE A 182 2.29 -16.92 4.52
CA ILE A 182 2.88 -16.21 5.65
C ILE A 182 1.85 -16.09 6.79
N GLY A 183 0.56 -15.94 6.47
CA GLY A 183 -0.53 -15.94 7.43
C GLY A 183 -0.59 -17.20 8.31
N LEU A 184 -0.14 -18.35 7.81
CA LEU A 184 -0.03 -19.58 8.63
C LEU A 184 1.03 -19.49 9.73
N LEU A 185 2.03 -18.62 9.56
CA LEU A 185 3.13 -18.43 10.52
C LEU A 185 2.78 -17.42 11.63
N THR A 186 1.69 -16.66 11.48
CA THR A 186 1.39 -15.51 12.34
C THR A 186 -0.09 -15.32 12.61
N ARG A 187 -0.45 -15.05 13.87
CA ARG A 187 -1.83 -14.69 14.27
C ARG A 187 -2.21 -13.24 13.98
N LYS A 188 -1.37 -12.49 13.26
CA LYS A 188 -1.50 -11.04 13.00
C LYS A 188 -1.61 -10.79 11.49
N PRO A 189 -2.78 -10.39 10.96
CA PRO A 189 -2.99 -10.14 9.53
C PRO A 189 -2.09 -9.04 8.94
N PHE A 190 -1.65 -8.10 9.77
CA PHE A 190 -0.71 -7.05 9.34
C PHE A 190 0.67 -7.59 8.93
N ILE A 191 1.14 -8.68 9.51
CA ILE A 191 2.48 -9.24 9.20
C ILE A 191 2.54 -9.78 7.76
N PRO A 192 1.65 -10.66 7.29
CA PRO A 192 1.66 -11.10 5.90
C PRO A 192 1.37 -9.95 4.94
N LEU A 193 0.51 -8.99 5.32
CA LEU A 193 0.28 -7.77 4.53
C LEU A 193 1.57 -6.99 4.28
N PHE A 194 2.32 -6.66 5.34
CA PHE A 194 3.55 -5.89 5.24
C PHE A 194 4.62 -6.64 4.45
N LEU A 195 4.86 -7.91 4.77
CA LEU A 195 5.92 -8.71 4.15
C LEU A 195 5.67 -8.92 2.65
N THR A 196 4.44 -9.25 2.25
CA THR A 196 4.11 -9.43 0.83
C THR A 196 4.22 -8.11 0.05
N SER A 197 3.81 -7.00 0.65
CA SER A 197 3.95 -5.67 0.04
C SER A 197 5.42 -5.27 -0.10
N ALA A 198 6.27 -5.60 0.88
CA ALA A 198 7.71 -5.34 0.82
C ALA A 198 8.42 -6.19 -0.25
N ILE A 199 8.13 -7.50 -0.32
CA ILE A 199 8.72 -8.38 -1.34
C ILE A 199 8.30 -7.93 -2.74
N PHE A 200 7.02 -7.61 -2.93
CA PHE A 200 6.51 -7.06 -4.18
C PHE A 200 7.23 -5.77 -4.56
N ALA A 201 7.34 -4.83 -3.62
CA ALA A 201 7.99 -3.54 -3.84
C ALA A 201 9.46 -3.65 -4.25
N ILE A 202 10.23 -4.53 -3.61
CA ILE A 202 11.65 -4.73 -3.92
C ILE A 202 11.85 -5.19 -5.38
N GLY A 203 10.94 -6.01 -5.90
CA GLY A 203 10.97 -6.44 -7.30
C GLY A 203 10.89 -5.29 -8.32
N HIS A 204 10.40 -4.12 -7.91
CA HIS A 204 10.22 -2.94 -8.76
C HIS A 204 11.39 -1.95 -8.68
N PHE A 205 12.49 -2.30 -7.99
CA PHE A 205 13.68 -1.46 -7.94
C PHE A 205 14.22 -1.14 -9.35
N TRP A 206 14.10 -2.10 -10.28
CA TRP A 206 14.55 -1.96 -11.66
C TRP A 206 13.59 -1.17 -12.57
N ASN A 207 12.47 -0.68 -12.05
CA ASN A 207 11.64 0.28 -12.80
C ASN A 207 12.29 1.66 -12.87
N GLY A 208 13.34 1.92 -12.08
CA GLY A 208 14.11 3.16 -12.14
C GLY A 208 15.44 3.00 -12.87
N ASN A 209 15.80 3.99 -13.68
CA ASN A 209 17.08 4.04 -14.41
C ASN A 209 18.27 4.47 -13.55
N SER A 210 18.01 4.89 -12.31
CA SER A 210 19.00 5.27 -11.30
C SER A 210 18.61 4.69 -9.94
N ILE A 211 19.57 4.63 -9.01
CA ILE A 211 19.32 4.19 -7.62
C ILE A 211 18.18 5.01 -6.98
N ILE A 212 18.14 6.32 -7.23
CA ILE A 212 17.15 7.22 -6.62
C ILE A 212 15.75 6.93 -7.16
N THR A 213 15.61 6.85 -8.49
CA THR A 213 14.34 6.51 -9.14
C THR A 213 13.90 5.08 -8.81
N GLY A 214 14.86 4.16 -8.62
CA GLY A 214 14.60 2.78 -8.22
C GLY A 214 14.08 2.70 -6.79
N ILE A 215 14.69 3.41 -5.84
CA ILE A 215 14.16 3.55 -4.47
C ILE A 215 12.77 4.21 -4.50
N GLY A 216 12.57 5.25 -5.32
CA GLY A 216 11.27 5.88 -5.52
C GLY A 216 10.21 4.89 -6.01
N ALA A 217 10.55 4.04 -6.98
CA ALA A 217 9.68 2.98 -7.47
C ALA A 217 9.35 1.96 -6.37
N VAL A 218 10.33 1.50 -5.59
CA VAL A 218 10.10 0.61 -4.44
C VAL A 218 9.12 1.24 -3.45
N VAL A 219 9.31 2.51 -3.08
CA VAL A 219 8.40 3.20 -2.13
C VAL A 219 6.98 3.30 -2.69
N ASN A 220 6.83 3.70 -3.96
CA ASN A 220 5.52 3.78 -4.61
C ASN A 220 4.82 2.42 -4.68
N MET A 221 5.55 1.37 -5.05
CA MET A 221 5.02 0.01 -5.17
C MET A 221 4.74 -0.62 -3.82
N PHE A 222 5.49 -0.25 -2.78
CA PHE A 222 5.17 -0.62 -1.40
C PHE A 222 3.83 -0.03 -0.96
N ILE A 223 3.59 1.25 -1.25
CA ILE A 223 2.33 1.93 -0.92
C ILE A 223 1.16 1.31 -1.70
N LEU A 224 1.31 1.14 -3.01
CA LEU A 224 0.30 0.47 -3.85
C LEU A 224 0.03 -0.93 -3.32
N GLY A 225 1.09 -1.71 -3.03
CA GLY A 225 0.96 -3.07 -2.53
C GLY A 225 0.26 -3.16 -1.18
N MET A 226 0.56 -2.25 -0.26
CA MET A 226 -0.13 -2.13 1.02
C MET A 226 -1.62 -1.81 0.83
N VAL A 227 -1.96 -0.85 -0.04
CA VAL A 227 -3.36 -0.47 -0.30
C VAL A 227 -4.16 -1.61 -0.94
N LEU A 228 -3.60 -2.27 -1.95
CA LEU A 228 -4.25 -3.40 -2.61
C LEU A 228 -4.42 -4.57 -1.63
N GLY A 229 -3.39 -4.85 -0.81
CA GLY A 229 -3.48 -5.87 0.24
C GLY A 229 -4.50 -5.56 1.33
N ILE A 230 -4.62 -4.29 1.76
CA ILE A 230 -5.67 -3.85 2.69
C ILE A 230 -7.07 -4.03 2.06
N THR A 231 -7.21 -3.65 0.79
CA THR A 231 -8.45 -3.88 0.02
C THR A 231 -8.81 -5.36 -0.02
N THR A 232 -7.84 -6.25 -0.29
CA THR A 232 -8.04 -7.70 -0.29
C THR A 232 -8.53 -8.22 1.06
N LEU A 233 -7.83 -7.86 2.15
CA LEU A 233 -8.19 -8.34 3.49
C LEU A 233 -9.54 -7.79 3.97
N GLY A 234 -9.86 -6.54 3.63
CA GLY A 234 -11.11 -5.90 4.05
C GLY A 234 -12.33 -6.30 3.22
N GLU A 235 -12.15 -6.69 1.95
CA GLU A 235 -13.23 -7.20 1.10
C GLU A 235 -13.31 -8.73 1.05
N ASN A 236 -12.39 -9.43 1.73
CA ASN A 236 -12.24 -10.88 1.74
C ASN A 236 -12.09 -11.50 0.33
N GLY A 237 -11.40 -10.80 -0.57
CA GLY A 237 -11.19 -11.25 -1.94
C GLY A 237 -10.27 -10.34 -2.75
N LEU A 238 -9.58 -10.92 -3.74
CA LEU A 238 -8.64 -10.23 -4.61
C LEU A 238 -9.31 -9.44 -5.72
N GLU A 239 -10.60 -9.63 -6.00
CA GLU A 239 -11.20 -9.17 -7.26
C GLU A 239 -11.04 -7.67 -7.49
N THR A 240 -11.30 -6.85 -6.47
CA THR A 240 -11.11 -5.39 -6.54
C THR A 240 -9.64 -5.00 -6.72
N ALA A 241 -8.72 -5.71 -6.06
CA ALA A 241 -7.29 -5.46 -6.17
C ALA A 241 -6.77 -5.83 -7.57
N ILE A 242 -7.19 -6.98 -8.12
CA ILE A 242 -6.92 -7.42 -9.50
C ILE A 242 -7.40 -6.35 -10.48
N GLY A 243 -8.65 -5.89 -10.35
CA GLY A 243 -9.19 -4.87 -11.24
C GLY A 243 -8.39 -3.57 -11.22
N ALA A 244 -8.07 -3.06 -10.03
CA ALA A 244 -7.28 -1.85 -9.87
C ALA A 244 -5.86 -2.00 -10.44
N HIS A 245 -5.19 -3.13 -10.21
CA HIS A 245 -3.85 -3.39 -10.70
C HIS A 245 -3.81 -3.59 -12.23
N ILE A 246 -4.79 -4.29 -12.82
CA ILE A 246 -4.93 -4.38 -14.28
C ILE A 246 -5.09 -2.98 -14.88
N ALA A 247 -5.99 -2.16 -14.32
CA ALA A 247 -6.18 -0.79 -14.78
C ALA A 247 -4.90 0.04 -14.63
N ASN A 248 -4.16 -0.13 -13.52
CA ASN A 248 -2.89 0.55 -13.31
C ASN A 248 -1.93 0.31 -14.47
N ASN A 249 -1.66 -0.96 -14.77
CA ASN A 249 -0.61 -1.30 -15.71
C ASN A 249 -1.02 -0.99 -17.15
N ILE A 250 -2.30 -1.14 -17.50
CA ILE A 250 -2.82 -0.70 -18.81
C ILE A 250 -2.65 0.82 -18.95
N LEU A 251 -3.07 1.61 -17.96
CA LEU A 251 -3.06 3.07 -18.07
C LEU A 251 -1.64 3.63 -18.01
N VAL A 252 -0.79 3.17 -17.09
CA VAL A 252 0.60 3.64 -17.01
C VAL A 252 1.33 3.33 -18.32
N THR A 253 1.24 2.09 -18.82
CA THR A 253 1.95 1.69 -20.04
C THR A 253 1.41 2.34 -21.30
N SER A 254 0.09 2.36 -21.49
CA SER A 254 -0.50 2.86 -22.73
C SER A 254 -0.67 4.37 -22.74
N MET A 255 -0.87 5.01 -21.58
CA MET A 255 -1.16 6.45 -21.54
C MET A 255 0.06 7.31 -21.22
N VAL A 256 1.08 6.81 -20.53
CA VAL A 256 2.21 7.61 -20.07
C VAL A 256 3.55 6.98 -20.46
N GLY A 257 4.23 7.58 -21.44
CA GLY A 257 5.55 7.12 -21.87
C GLY A 257 6.66 7.46 -20.88
N GLY A 258 7.59 6.53 -20.66
CA GLY A 258 8.85 6.76 -19.93
C GLY A 258 8.85 6.42 -18.43
N ILE A 259 7.81 5.74 -17.92
CA ILE A 259 7.70 5.34 -16.50
C ILE A 259 7.85 3.82 -16.31
N ASP A 260 7.97 3.05 -17.39
CA ASP A 260 8.02 1.58 -17.35
C ASP A 260 9.42 0.99 -17.59
N ILE A 261 9.56 -0.29 -17.25
CA ILE A 261 10.75 -1.13 -17.52
C ILE A 261 11.14 -1.11 -19.00
N ILE A 262 10.16 -0.90 -19.89
CA ILE A 262 10.35 -0.83 -21.34
C ILE A 262 10.24 0.64 -21.76
N SER A 263 11.37 1.22 -22.17
CA SER A 263 11.40 2.58 -22.71
C SER A 263 10.81 2.66 -24.12
N ASP A 264 10.46 3.88 -24.55
CA ASP A 264 10.12 4.21 -25.95
C ASP A 264 8.90 3.48 -26.54
N LEU A 265 7.95 3.09 -25.68
CA LEU A 265 6.65 2.60 -26.14
C LEU A 265 5.82 3.72 -26.78
N PRO A 266 5.02 3.41 -27.83
CA PRO A 266 4.15 4.37 -28.52
C PRO A 266 2.91 4.71 -27.66
N SER A 267 3.14 5.35 -26.52
CA SER A 267 2.14 5.75 -25.54
C SER A 267 1.32 6.96 -25.99
N MET A 268 0.12 7.11 -25.43
CA MET A 268 -0.82 8.19 -25.73
C MET A 268 -0.21 9.56 -25.44
N LEU A 269 0.48 9.69 -24.31
CA LEU A 269 1.12 10.92 -23.87
C LEU A 269 2.60 10.64 -23.61
N THR A 270 3.45 11.39 -24.29
CA THR A 270 4.90 11.40 -24.04
C THR A 270 5.26 12.71 -23.36
N PHE A 271 5.89 12.61 -22.19
CA PHE A 271 6.35 13.76 -21.43
C PHE A 271 7.78 14.11 -21.85
N GLY A 272 7.96 15.32 -22.38
CA GLY A 272 9.27 15.82 -22.76
C GLY A 272 10.13 16.15 -21.55
N GLY A 273 10.88 15.17 -21.03
CA GLY A 273 12.02 15.36 -20.13
C GLY A 273 11.77 16.21 -18.89
N GLY A 274 11.06 15.67 -17.90
CA GLY A 274 10.95 16.28 -16.56
C GLY A 274 9.93 15.56 -15.68
N LEU A 275 10.20 15.49 -14.37
CA LEU A 275 9.24 15.01 -13.36
C LEU A 275 7.98 15.89 -13.41
N SER A 276 6.84 15.32 -13.82
CA SER A 276 5.56 16.02 -13.72
C SER A 276 5.19 16.17 -12.24
N PHE A 277 5.14 17.41 -11.75
CA PHE A 277 4.81 17.77 -10.37
C PHE A 277 3.30 17.89 -10.10
N GLY A 278 2.40 17.49 -11.02
CA GLY A 278 0.98 17.79 -10.88
C GLY A 278 0.31 17.07 -9.71
N VAL A 279 0.35 15.73 -9.68
CA VAL A 279 -0.11 14.94 -8.53
C VAL A 279 0.90 13.86 -8.20
N PRO A 280 1.47 13.85 -6.98
CA PRO A 280 2.35 12.75 -6.58
C PRO A 280 1.65 11.39 -6.60
N TYR A 281 2.12 10.48 -7.46
CA TYR A 281 1.49 9.17 -7.70
C TYR A 281 1.30 8.32 -6.43
N PHE A 282 2.17 8.46 -5.43
CA PHE A 282 2.04 7.75 -4.14
C PHE A 282 0.75 8.09 -3.36
N ILE A 283 0.06 9.16 -3.73
CA ILE A 283 -1.18 9.63 -3.09
C ILE A 283 -2.38 8.84 -3.60
N LEU A 284 -2.38 8.49 -4.89
CA LEU A 284 -3.52 7.89 -5.59
C LEU A 284 -4.03 6.58 -4.92
N PRO A 285 -3.16 5.65 -4.45
CA PRO A 285 -3.59 4.45 -3.73
C PRO A 285 -4.46 4.77 -2.50
N PHE A 286 -4.15 5.82 -1.75
CA PHE A 286 -4.91 6.15 -0.55
C PHE A 286 -6.28 6.76 -0.87
N ILE A 287 -6.44 7.41 -2.04
CA ILE A 287 -7.76 7.85 -2.54
C ILE A 287 -8.63 6.62 -2.81
N LEU A 288 -8.07 5.61 -3.50
CA LEU A 288 -8.76 4.33 -3.73
C LEU A 288 -9.19 3.71 -2.39
N LEU A 289 -8.27 3.63 -1.43
CA LEU A 289 -8.55 3.06 -0.11
C LEU A 289 -9.71 3.79 0.59
N THR A 290 -9.69 5.12 0.56
CA THR A 290 -10.73 5.97 1.17
C THR A 290 -12.10 5.72 0.55
N ILE A 291 -12.17 5.61 -0.78
CA ILE A 291 -13.44 5.36 -1.49
C ILE A 291 -13.96 3.95 -1.22
N VAL A 292 -13.09 2.93 -1.29
CA VAL A 292 -13.47 1.52 -1.08
C VAL A 292 -14.02 1.29 0.34
N PHE A 293 -13.38 1.90 1.34
CA PHE A 293 -13.75 1.78 2.75
C PHE A 293 -14.59 2.94 3.27
N TRP A 294 -15.18 3.75 2.39
CA TRP A 294 -16.08 4.82 2.80
C TRP A 294 -17.25 4.25 3.61
N LYS A 295 -17.39 4.71 4.87
CA LYS A 295 -18.36 4.19 5.87
C LYS A 295 -18.18 2.69 6.23
N LYS A 296 -17.00 2.10 5.99
CA LYS A 296 -16.66 0.70 6.34
C LYS A 296 -15.39 0.61 7.20
N SER A 297 -15.24 1.54 8.15
CA SER A 297 -14.07 1.63 9.02
C SER A 297 -13.93 0.44 9.98
N ASP A 298 -15.05 -0.21 10.29
CA ASP A 298 -15.11 -1.49 11.02
C ASP A 298 -14.22 -2.52 10.34
N LYS A 299 -14.43 -2.79 9.05
CA LYS A 299 -13.66 -3.76 8.25
C LYS A 299 -12.17 -3.46 8.20
N LEU A 300 -11.82 -2.18 8.13
CA LEU A 300 -10.43 -1.73 8.13
C LEU A 300 -9.77 -2.01 9.48
N SER A 301 -10.47 -1.74 10.59
CA SER A 301 -9.97 -2.01 11.95
C SER A 301 -9.70 -3.51 12.18
N LEU A 302 -10.49 -4.42 11.58
CA LEU A 302 -10.32 -5.87 11.71
C LEU A 302 -8.94 -6.35 11.22
N ILE A 303 -8.41 -5.76 10.15
CA ILE A 303 -7.06 -6.06 9.61
C ILE A 303 -5.97 -5.82 10.64
N PHE A 304 -6.16 -4.78 11.46
CA PHE A 304 -5.25 -4.39 12.51
C PHE A 304 -5.74 -4.86 13.88
N LYS A 305 -6.54 -5.92 13.99
CA LYS A 305 -6.82 -6.64 15.25
C LYS A 305 -6.14 -8.01 15.24
N THR A 306 -5.72 -8.49 16.41
CA THR A 306 -5.21 -9.87 16.58
C THR A 306 -6.38 -10.83 16.68
N GLN A 307 -6.18 -12.09 16.29
CA GLN A 307 -7.20 -13.15 16.42
C GLN A 307 -7.83 -13.19 17.83
N ASP A 308 -7.02 -13.03 18.87
CA ASP A 308 -7.46 -13.05 20.27
C ASP A 308 -8.41 -11.88 20.60
N ARG A 309 -8.20 -10.70 19.98
CA ARG A 309 -9.06 -9.51 20.17
C ARG A 309 -10.37 -9.55 19.39
N LEU A 310 -10.48 -10.43 18.40
CA LEU A 310 -11.72 -10.64 17.62
C LEU A 310 -12.68 -11.58 18.35
N ASN A 311 -12.15 -12.44 19.21
CA ASN A 311 -12.93 -13.36 20.04
C ASN A 311 -13.43 -12.72 21.34
N GLU A 312 -12.85 -11.59 21.75
CA GLU A 312 -13.41 -10.75 22.81
C GLU A 312 -14.73 -10.16 22.28
N ASN A 313 -15.86 -10.75 22.69
CA ASN A 313 -17.17 -10.09 22.61
C ASN A 313 -16.99 -8.64 23.07
N HIS A 314 -17.68 -7.68 22.44
CA HIS A 314 -17.83 -6.30 22.92
C HIS A 314 -18.44 -6.28 24.34
N GLN A 315 -17.68 -6.74 25.32
CA GLN A 315 -17.93 -6.55 26.72
C GLN A 315 -17.52 -5.11 26.97
N ASN A 316 -18.44 -4.35 27.57
CA ASN A 316 -18.09 -3.10 28.20
C ASN A 316 -16.78 -3.33 28.98
N PRO A 317 -15.80 -2.42 28.83
CA PRO A 317 -14.52 -2.60 29.48
C PRO A 317 -14.77 -2.92 30.94
N THR A 318 -14.10 -3.92 31.52
CA THR A 318 -14.27 -4.24 32.95
C THR A 318 -13.86 -3.06 33.82
N GLU A 319 -12.96 -2.23 33.28
CA GLU A 319 -12.34 -1.10 33.94
C GLU A 319 -12.16 0.08 32.99
N ILE A 320 -12.36 1.29 33.52
CA ILE A 320 -12.16 2.57 32.84
C ILE A 320 -11.32 3.49 33.73
N GLN A 321 -10.29 4.11 33.16
CA GLN A 321 -9.40 5.00 33.92
C GLN A 321 -9.94 6.43 33.91
N CYS A 322 -10.02 7.07 35.08
CA CYS A 322 -10.34 8.49 35.17
C CYS A 322 -9.22 9.34 34.59
N VAL A 323 -9.56 10.30 33.74
CA VAL A 323 -8.59 11.20 33.09
C VAL A 323 -7.88 12.09 34.11
N ASN A 324 -8.62 12.58 35.11
CA ASN A 324 -8.14 13.58 36.05
C ASN A 324 -7.22 12.97 37.12
N CYS A 325 -7.72 12.02 37.91
CA CYS A 325 -6.96 11.42 39.01
C CYS A 325 -6.28 10.08 38.68
N LYS A 326 -6.46 9.56 37.46
CA LYS A 326 -5.88 8.28 36.98
C LYS A 326 -6.35 7.03 37.73
N THR A 327 -7.34 7.16 38.62
CA THR A 327 -7.95 6.04 39.33
C THR A 327 -8.74 5.16 38.37
N THR A 328 -8.58 3.85 38.52
CA THR A 328 -9.32 2.86 37.74
C THR A 328 -10.67 2.61 38.38
N ASN A 329 -11.74 2.74 37.60
CA ASN A 329 -13.11 2.52 38.03
C ASN A 329 -13.72 1.33 37.26
N PRO A 330 -14.77 0.67 37.76
CA PRO A 330 -15.53 -0.31 36.97
C PRO A 330 -16.01 0.33 35.67
N GLY A 331 -15.98 -0.36 34.52
CA GLY A 331 -16.29 0.30 33.24
C GLY A 331 -17.75 0.70 33.02
N ILE A 332 -18.65 0.38 33.97
CA ILE A 332 -20.00 0.93 34.06
C ILE A 332 -20.06 2.27 34.83
N ALA A 333 -18.95 2.71 35.42
CA ALA A 333 -18.90 3.90 36.26
C ALA A 333 -19.03 5.17 35.41
N VAL A 334 -20.02 5.99 35.76
CA VAL A 334 -20.20 7.33 35.18
C VAL A 334 -19.33 8.36 35.90
N TYR A 335 -19.13 8.19 37.22
CA TYR A 335 -18.34 9.09 38.06
C TYR A 335 -17.18 8.33 38.72
N CYS A 336 -16.08 9.03 38.92
CA CYS A 336 -14.89 8.46 39.54
C CYS A 336 -15.09 8.32 41.04
N ALA A 337 -14.75 7.15 41.59
CA ALA A 337 -14.86 6.87 43.02
C ALA A 337 -13.95 7.76 43.89
N GLU A 338 -12.86 8.30 43.32
CA GLU A 338 -11.87 9.07 44.08
C GLU A 338 -12.05 10.59 43.92
N CYS A 339 -12.16 11.10 42.68
CA CYS A 339 -12.29 12.54 42.44
C CYS A 339 -13.73 13.03 42.17
N GLY A 340 -14.71 12.13 42.05
CA GLY A 340 -16.12 12.48 41.81
C GLY A 340 -16.43 13.03 40.40
N GLU A 341 -15.43 13.20 39.54
CA GLU A 341 -15.63 13.69 38.17
C GLU A 341 -16.15 12.61 37.22
N ASN A 342 -16.71 13.04 36.08
CA ASN A 342 -17.18 12.11 35.07
C ASN A 342 -16.00 11.31 34.49
N VAL A 343 -16.10 9.97 34.50
CA VAL A 343 -15.03 9.10 34.02
C VAL A 343 -14.98 9.08 32.49
N VAL A 344 -16.08 9.42 31.81
CA VAL A 344 -16.13 9.55 30.36
C VAL A 344 -15.59 10.92 29.93
N ALA A 345 -14.40 10.92 29.36
CA ALA A 345 -13.73 12.13 28.94
C ALA A 345 -14.47 12.89 27.85
N LYS A 346 -14.40 14.23 27.90
CA LYS A 346 -14.85 15.08 26.80
C LYS A 346 -13.90 14.96 25.61
N TYR A 347 -14.44 14.57 24.45
CA TYR A 347 -13.66 14.49 23.21
C TYR A 347 -13.05 15.83 22.82
N ALA A 348 -11.81 15.79 22.36
CA ALA A 348 -11.13 16.96 21.84
C ALA A 348 -11.78 17.44 20.54
N SER A 349 -12.17 18.71 20.51
CA SER A 349 -12.69 19.39 19.31
C SER A 349 -11.70 19.34 18.15
N THR A 350 -12.20 19.14 16.92
CA THR A 350 -11.39 19.06 15.68
C THR A 350 -10.43 20.24 15.51
N SER A 351 -10.85 21.47 15.83
CA SER A 351 -10.00 22.66 15.76
C SER A 351 -8.77 22.60 16.67
N ARG A 352 -8.94 22.18 17.93
CA ARG A 352 -7.80 22.02 18.86
C ARG A 352 -6.82 20.94 18.39
N LYS A 353 -7.33 19.86 17.82
CA LYS A 353 -6.49 18.79 17.26
C LYS A 353 -5.72 19.28 16.04
N LEU A 354 -6.34 20.11 15.21
CA LEU A 354 -5.67 20.75 14.08
C LEU A 354 -4.54 21.67 14.56
N VAL A 355 -4.78 22.52 15.56
CA VAL A 355 -3.73 23.39 16.11
C VAL A 355 -2.58 22.57 16.70
N ALA A 356 -2.87 21.52 17.46
CA ALA A 356 -1.85 20.59 17.96
C ALA A 356 -1.03 19.99 16.81
N PHE A 357 -1.70 19.53 15.75
CA PHE A 357 -1.03 18.97 14.58
C PHE A 357 -0.16 20.00 13.84
N LEU A 358 -0.60 21.25 13.71
CA LEU A 358 0.18 22.32 13.09
C LEU A 358 1.44 22.65 13.89
N ILE A 359 1.37 22.63 15.23
CA ILE A 359 2.55 22.80 16.10
C ILE A 359 3.54 21.65 15.87
N ASP A 360 3.06 20.41 15.84
CA ASP A 360 3.89 19.23 15.58
C ASP A 360 4.57 19.32 14.19
N ILE A 361 3.83 19.72 13.16
CA ILE A 361 4.38 19.87 11.80
C ILE A 361 5.39 21.03 11.73
N ALA A 362 5.13 22.17 12.36
CA ALA A 362 6.08 23.28 12.39
C ALA A 362 7.41 22.86 13.03
N LEU A 363 7.36 22.13 14.15
CA LEU A 363 8.55 21.56 14.78
C LEU A 363 9.30 20.61 13.83
N LEU A 364 8.58 19.69 13.18
CA LEU A 364 9.17 18.72 12.27
C LEU A 364 9.78 19.37 11.02
N MET A 365 9.18 20.47 10.53
CA MET A 365 9.74 21.26 9.43
C MET A 365 11.05 21.94 9.82
N VAL A 366 11.17 22.45 11.06
CA VAL A 366 12.43 23.00 11.57
C VAL A 366 13.51 21.91 11.65
N ILE A 367 13.18 20.74 12.20
CA ILE A 367 14.12 19.60 12.29
C ILE A 367 14.57 19.17 10.89
N SER A 368 13.63 19.02 9.96
CA SER A 368 13.90 18.66 8.57
C SER A 368 14.74 19.72 7.85
N GLY A 369 14.49 21.01 8.10
CA GLY A 369 15.28 22.12 7.55
C GLY A 369 16.72 22.15 8.07
N VAL A 370 16.94 21.87 9.36
CA VAL A 370 18.29 21.75 9.93
C VAL A 370 19.03 20.56 9.31
N LEU A 371 18.36 19.41 9.15
CA LEU A 371 18.93 18.24 8.48
C LEU A 371 19.35 18.58 7.04
N LEU A 372 18.50 19.29 6.29
CA LEU A 372 18.82 19.74 4.94
C LEU A 372 20.02 20.69 4.93
N ALA A 373 20.05 21.66 5.84
CA ALA A 373 21.15 22.62 5.95
C ALA A 373 22.50 21.92 6.20
N ILE A 374 22.53 20.92 7.09
CA ILE A 374 23.74 20.11 7.35
C ILE A 374 24.18 19.40 6.07
N MET A 375 23.24 18.78 5.35
CA MET A 375 23.56 18.10 4.09
C MET A 375 24.09 19.05 3.02
N LEU A 376 23.50 20.24 2.88
CA LEU A 376 23.97 21.27 1.95
C LEU A 376 25.37 21.79 2.32
N VAL A 377 25.67 21.94 3.61
CA VAL A 377 27.03 22.30 4.09
C VAL A 377 28.04 21.21 3.72
N ILE A 378 27.68 19.93 3.84
CA ILE A 378 28.55 18.82 3.44
C ILE A 378 28.90 18.90 1.94
N ILE A 379 27.91 19.21 1.08
CA ILE A 379 28.13 19.44 -0.36
C ILE A 379 29.09 20.60 -0.58
N PHE A 380 28.81 21.73 0.09
CA PHE A 380 29.57 22.96 -0.08
C PHE A 380 31.06 22.77 0.27
N ILE A 381 31.36 21.97 1.30
CA ILE A 381 32.73 21.66 1.72
C ILE A 381 33.39 20.62 0.79
N ASN A 382 32.62 19.79 0.09
CA ASN A 382 33.12 18.71 -0.77
C ASN A 382 32.63 18.83 -2.23
N PRO A 383 32.90 19.94 -2.94
CA PRO A 383 32.30 20.22 -4.24
C PRO A 383 32.76 19.28 -5.37
N LYS A 384 33.87 18.54 -5.17
CA LYS A 384 34.43 17.60 -6.17
C LYS A 384 34.07 16.14 -5.93
N SER A 385 33.35 15.81 -4.85
CA SER A 385 32.97 14.43 -4.59
C SER A 385 31.76 14.03 -5.43
N ASP A 386 31.90 12.99 -6.25
CA ASP A 386 30.79 12.36 -6.97
C ASP A 386 29.74 11.72 -6.02
N THR A 387 30.08 11.56 -4.74
CA THR A 387 29.22 10.95 -3.71
C THR A 387 28.06 11.85 -3.28
N PHE A 388 28.19 13.18 -3.36
CA PHE A 388 27.21 14.14 -2.84
C PHE A 388 26.44 14.85 -3.96
N ARG A 389 25.88 14.08 -4.89
CA ARG A 389 25.02 14.63 -5.94
C ARG A 389 23.72 15.21 -5.35
N PRO A 390 23.23 16.37 -5.82
CA PRO A 390 22.02 17.01 -5.30
C PRO A 390 20.78 16.10 -5.28
N GLU A 391 20.63 15.24 -6.28
CA GLU A 391 19.51 14.31 -6.40
C GLU A 391 19.55 13.22 -5.32
N LEU A 392 20.74 12.72 -4.99
CA LEU A 392 20.91 11.70 -3.96
C LEU A 392 20.60 12.30 -2.58
N ILE A 393 21.05 13.52 -2.34
CA ILE A 393 20.83 14.22 -1.08
C ILE A 393 19.37 14.57 -0.87
N SER A 394 18.68 15.08 -1.90
CA SER A 394 17.24 15.32 -1.79
C SER A 394 16.48 14.03 -1.52
N GLY A 395 16.85 12.91 -2.16
CA GLY A 395 16.30 11.59 -1.87
C GLY A 395 16.53 11.14 -0.43
N ILE A 396 17.76 11.18 0.07
CA ILE A 396 18.10 10.82 1.45
C ILE A 396 17.36 11.73 2.43
N TRP A 397 17.30 13.03 2.17
CA TRP A 397 16.60 14.00 3.01
C TRP A 397 15.10 13.71 3.10
N ILE A 398 14.43 13.39 1.99
CA ILE A 398 13.01 13.00 1.99
C ILE A 398 12.79 11.73 2.82
N ILE A 399 13.64 10.72 2.62
CA ILE A 399 13.55 9.45 3.36
C ILE A 399 13.73 9.67 4.86
N LEU A 400 14.79 10.38 5.25
CA LEU A 400 15.06 10.69 6.66
C LEU A 400 13.94 11.53 7.27
N THR A 401 13.47 12.56 6.55
CA THR A 401 12.34 13.39 7.01
C THR A 401 11.09 12.55 7.23
N THR A 402 10.75 11.65 6.30
CA THR A 402 9.58 10.76 6.42
C THR A 402 9.71 9.81 7.61
N ILE A 403 10.90 9.21 7.79
CA ILE A 403 11.19 8.34 8.93
C ILE A 403 11.09 9.13 10.25
N THR A 404 11.65 10.34 10.30
CA THR A 404 11.61 11.21 11.49
C THR A 404 10.19 11.60 11.84
N ILE A 405 9.36 12.00 10.88
CA ILE A 405 7.94 12.32 11.10
C ILE A 405 7.22 11.10 11.69
N PHE A 406 7.36 9.94 11.05
CA PHE A 406 6.70 8.71 11.51
C PHE A 406 7.17 8.28 12.90
N ALA A 407 8.49 8.26 13.13
CA ALA A 407 9.08 7.91 14.41
C ALA A 407 8.67 8.89 15.52
N TYR A 408 8.65 10.19 15.26
CA TYR A 408 8.21 11.21 16.20
C TYR A 408 6.80 10.93 16.71
N PHE A 409 5.82 10.77 15.81
CA PHE A 409 4.45 10.51 16.22
C PHE A 409 4.32 9.17 16.96
N VAL A 410 4.98 8.11 16.48
CA VAL A 410 4.89 6.78 17.09
C VAL A 410 5.49 6.74 18.49
N LEU A 411 6.67 7.35 18.68
CA LEU A 411 7.39 7.31 19.94
C LEU A 411 6.74 8.22 20.99
N MET A 412 6.31 9.42 20.58
CA MET A 412 5.70 10.39 21.49
C MET A 412 4.29 9.98 21.92
N GLU A 413 3.44 9.53 20.98
CA GLU A 413 2.06 9.16 21.30
C GLU A 413 1.96 7.92 22.22
N LYS A 414 3.04 7.18 22.47
CA LYS A 414 3.08 6.15 23.52
C LYS A 414 2.76 6.74 24.90
N ASN A 415 3.18 7.97 25.17
CA ASN A 415 2.87 8.69 26.40
C ASN A 415 1.51 9.42 26.32
N GLY A 416 0.75 9.18 25.26
CA GLY A 416 -0.52 9.83 24.97
C GLY A 416 -0.38 11.21 24.33
N GLU A 417 0.82 11.79 24.24
CA GLU A 417 0.98 13.21 23.90
C GLU A 417 2.18 13.43 22.97
N THR A 418 1.97 14.22 21.92
CA THR A 418 3.03 14.88 21.14
C THR A 418 3.23 16.30 21.67
N ILE A 419 4.30 17.00 21.30
CA ILE A 419 4.56 18.36 21.78
C ILE A 419 3.38 19.30 21.47
N GLY A 420 2.79 19.20 20.27
CA GLY A 420 1.60 19.95 19.92
C GLY A 420 0.38 19.57 20.78
N LYS A 421 0.22 18.30 21.13
CA LYS A 421 -0.85 17.86 22.03
C LYS A 421 -0.64 18.32 23.47
N MET A 422 0.60 18.31 23.97
CA MET A 422 0.97 18.86 25.28
C MET A 422 0.60 20.35 25.35
N ALA A 423 0.99 21.12 24.32
CA ALA A 423 0.67 22.54 24.22
C ALA A 423 -0.85 22.81 24.23
N MET A 424 -1.63 21.91 23.63
CA MET A 424 -3.09 22.01 23.56
C MET A 424 -3.84 21.30 24.69
N LYS A 425 -3.12 20.73 25.67
CA LYS A 425 -3.67 19.90 26.77
C LYS A 425 -4.58 18.78 26.26
N LEU A 426 -4.05 17.99 25.33
CA LEU A 426 -4.74 16.88 24.68
C LEU A 426 -4.00 15.59 24.96
N ARG A 427 -4.74 14.50 25.12
CA ARG A 427 -4.17 13.16 25.30
C ARG A 427 -4.84 12.14 24.40
N VAL A 428 -4.04 11.23 23.86
CA VAL A 428 -4.45 10.06 23.11
C VAL A 428 -4.61 8.89 24.08
N VAL A 429 -5.80 8.32 24.10
CA VAL A 429 -6.13 7.18 24.96
C VAL A 429 -6.83 6.07 24.19
N ASP A 430 -6.82 4.88 24.75
CA ASP A 430 -7.60 3.76 24.27
C ASP A 430 -9.09 4.10 24.33
N GLU A 431 -9.82 3.79 23.25
CA GLU A 431 -11.24 4.17 23.10
C GLU A 431 -12.16 3.58 24.17
N TYR A 432 -11.82 2.40 24.70
CA TYR A 432 -12.66 1.68 25.65
C TYR A 432 -12.18 1.93 27.08
N THR A 433 -10.90 1.72 27.34
CA THR A 433 -10.35 1.73 28.70
C THR A 433 -9.92 3.12 29.18
N GLN A 434 -9.74 4.08 28.26
CA GLN A 434 -9.11 5.37 28.50
C GLN A 434 -7.68 5.30 29.10
N LYS A 435 -7.07 4.10 29.09
CA LYS A 435 -5.68 3.89 29.48
C LYS A 435 -4.74 4.40 28.36
N PRO A 436 -3.46 4.68 28.68
CA PRO A 436 -2.46 5.02 27.67
C PRO A 436 -2.37 3.98 26.55
N ILE A 437 -2.23 4.45 25.31
CA ILE A 437 -2.23 3.56 24.13
C ILE A 437 -0.94 2.74 24.02
N LYS A 438 -1.06 1.55 23.42
CA LYS A 438 0.11 0.68 23.15
C LYS A 438 0.85 1.14 21.88
N TYR A 439 2.14 0.80 21.75
CA TYR A 439 2.92 1.07 20.52
C TYR A 439 2.22 0.60 19.25
N ARG A 440 1.57 -0.57 19.31
CA ARG A 440 0.78 -1.10 18.19
C ARG A 440 -0.33 -0.15 17.74
N GLN A 441 -1.07 0.44 18.68
CA GLN A 441 -2.13 1.40 18.36
C GLN A 441 -1.53 2.68 17.77
N SER A 442 -0.42 3.16 18.33
CA SER A 442 0.27 4.34 17.80
C SER A 442 0.82 4.12 16.38
N ILE A 443 1.43 2.96 16.10
CA ILE A 443 1.92 2.61 14.75
C ILE A 443 0.76 2.59 13.74
N VAL A 444 -0.34 1.91 14.07
CA VAL A 444 -1.51 1.83 13.17
C VAL A 444 -2.10 3.22 12.93
N ARG A 445 -2.30 3.99 14.00
CA ARG A 445 -2.83 5.35 13.96
C ARG A 445 -1.99 6.28 13.08
N ASN A 446 -0.66 6.15 13.10
CA ASN A 446 0.25 6.99 12.33
C ASN A 446 0.52 6.46 10.91
N LEU A 447 0.38 5.16 10.66
CA LEU A 447 0.39 4.62 9.29
C LEU A 447 -0.76 5.20 8.46
N PHE A 448 -1.95 5.33 9.07
CA PHE A 448 -3.12 5.97 8.44
C PHE A 448 -3.08 7.49 8.43
N LEU A 449 -2.08 8.13 9.06
CA LEU A 449 -1.91 9.58 8.95
C LEU A 449 -1.73 10.00 7.49
N VAL A 450 -1.05 9.19 6.67
CA VAL A 450 -0.89 9.45 5.23
C VAL A 450 -2.24 9.57 4.51
N ALA A 451 -3.22 8.73 4.89
CA ALA A 451 -4.58 8.83 4.36
C ALA A 451 -5.28 10.10 4.86
N ASP A 452 -5.12 10.43 6.15
CA ASP A 452 -5.69 11.65 6.73
C ASP A 452 -5.12 12.94 6.12
N LEU A 453 -3.88 12.90 5.61
CA LEU A 453 -3.20 14.04 4.98
C LEU A 453 -3.71 14.38 3.56
N ILE A 454 -4.60 13.58 3.01
CA ILE A 454 -5.17 13.81 1.68
C ILE A 454 -6.21 14.94 1.71
N PRO A 455 -6.33 15.75 0.65
CA PRO A 455 -5.33 16.01 -0.38
C PRO A 455 -4.09 16.72 0.18
N PHE A 456 -2.90 16.35 -0.28
CA PHE A 456 -1.62 16.90 0.22
C PHE A 456 -1.39 18.37 -0.16
N ILE A 457 -2.21 18.94 -1.05
CA ILE A 457 -2.25 20.38 -1.32
C ILE A 457 -2.75 21.15 -0.08
N ILE A 458 -3.64 20.52 0.70
CA ILE A 458 -4.12 21.01 1.99
C ILE A 458 -3.97 19.86 3.00
N PRO A 459 -2.73 19.57 3.45
CA PRO A 459 -2.44 18.42 4.30
C PRO A 459 -3.37 18.35 5.51
N GLY A 460 -4.10 17.26 5.64
CA GLY A 460 -4.99 16.98 6.78
C GLY A 460 -6.47 17.29 6.54
N LEU A 461 -6.83 17.81 5.36
CA LEU A 461 -8.22 18.19 5.05
C LEU A 461 -9.20 17.02 5.18
N LEU A 462 -8.88 15.84 4.63
CA LEU A 462 -9.74 14.65 4.78
C LEU A 462 -9.86 14.24 6.25
N GLY A 463 -8.75 14.20 6.99
CA GLY A 463 -8.75 13.91 8.42
C GLY A 463 -9.62 14.90 9.22
N ILE A 464 -9.61 16.18 8.87
CA ILE A 464 -10.47 17.22 9.45
C ILE A 464 -11.94 16.96 9.15
N ILE A 465 -12.29 16.67 7.90
CA ILE A 465 -13.67 16.40 7.49
C ILE A 465 -14.23 15.17 8.22
N VAL A 466 -13.46 14.08 8.26
CA VAL A 466 -13.83 12.84 8.95
C VAL A 466 -13.98 13.10 10.45
N SER A 467 -13.02 13.81 11.04
CA SER A 467 -13.06 14.19 12.46
C SER A 467 -14.27 15.05 12.78
N ALA A 468 -14.64 16.00 11.93
CA ALA A 468 -15.78 16.88 12.17
C ALA A 468 -17.11 16.10 12.17
N LYS A 469 -17.24 15.11 11.27
CA LYS A 469 -18.44 14.29 11.09
C LYS A 469 -18.56 13.10 12.06
N SER A 470 -17.46 12.68 12.68
CA SER A 470 -17.48 11.59 13.67
C SER A 470 -18.09 12.04 15.01
N ASP A 471 -18.89 11.18 15.64
CA ASP A 471 -19.49 11.41 16.97
C ASP A 471 -18.40 11.51 18.06
N LYS A 472 -17.42 10.58 18.02
CA LYS A 472 -16.22 10.59 18.89
C LYS A 472 -15.13 11.53 18.39
N LYS A 473 -15.42 12.29 17.33
CA LYS A 473 -14.51 13.17 16.60
C LYS A 473 -13.28 12.47 16.02
N GLN A 474 -13.26 11.16 15.85
CA GLN A 474 -12.08 10.43 15.39
C GLN A 474 -11.70 10.77 13.93
N ARG A 475 -10.40 10.82 13.61
CA ARG A 475 -9.90 10.76 12.21
C ARG A 475 -9.79 9.29 11.75
N ILE A 476 -9.41 9.04 10.49
CA ILE A 476 -9.32 7.67 9.94
C ILE A 476 -8.38 6.82 10.79
N GLY A 477 -7.16 7.30 11.05
CA GLY A 477 -6.21 6.55 11.89
C GLY A 477 -6.68 6.31 13.34
N ASP A 478 -7.48 7.22 13.91
CA ASP A 478 -8.02 7.04 15.26
C ASP A 478 -9.02 5.88 15.31
N MET A 479 -9.93 5.82 14.33
CA MET A 479 -10.95 4.77 14.20
C MET A 479 -10.31 3.40 14.00
N VAL A 480 -9.30 3.32 13.13
CA VAL A 480 -8.62 2.05 12.82
C VAL A 480 -7.80 1.56 14.01
N ALA A 481 -7.18 2.47 14.76
CA ALA A 481 -6.40 2.13 15.94
C ALA A 481 -7.24 1.87 17.21
N GLY A 482 -8.54 2.15 17.18
CA GLY A 482 -9.41 2.09 18.37
C GLY A 482 -8.94 3.07 19.44
N THR A 483 -8.67 4.31 19.03
CA THR A 483 -8.17 5.37 19.94
C THR A 483 -9.04 6.60 19.85
N ILE A 484 -9.05 7.39 20.92
CA ILE A 484 -9.71 8.69 20.96
C ILE A 484 -8.73 9.74 21.47
N ILE A 485 -9.00 11.00 21.14
CA ILE A 485 -8.29 12.14 21.71
C ILE A 485 -9.22 12.86 22.65
N ILE A 486 -8.77 13.03 23.88
CA ILE A 486 -9.52 13.64 24.97
C ILE A 486 -8.82 14.93 25.42
N ARG A 487 -9.56 15.78 26.13
CA ARG A 487 -8.96 16.90 26.85
C ARG A 487 -8.46 16.41 28.21
N ASP A 488 -7.25 16.84 28.53
CA ASP A 488 -6.70 16.75 29.88
C ASP A 488 -7.33 17.80 30.80
#